data_AF-A0A937PPD7-F1
#
_entry.id   AF-A0A937PPD7-F1
#
_cell.length_a   1.000
_cell.length_b   1.000
_cell.length_c   1.000
_cell.angle_alpha   90.00
_cell.angle_beta   90.00
_cell.angle_gamma   90.00
#
_symmetry.space_group_name_H-M   'P 1'
#
loop_
_entity.id
_entity.type
_entity.pdbx_description
1 polymer ?
#
loop_
_entity_poly.entity_id
_entity_poly.type
_entity_poly.pdbx_seq_one_letter_code
_entity_poly.pdbx_strand_id
1 'polypeptide(L)'
;MATLTIHPDYRPLLQAAGLDTFDALFQAAEGRQVDGHRSRGVSRIEVGREPDGPVGIYVKRFWGRAARPRWRDLLRLRRPMTPARYECVASQRLLQAGVEVARPVAWGASRDAGQPRALVAFREVEGPSLAEWLDRQPAAGCITGLDARHRRSLAEALGHAVRRIHEACFSYPDLYAKHVYVEDADTVYPRIVLIDVQRLRRLWPWRRVRDLAALHVSTEGSGVRRTDRLRFLRAYLGGSPTSRRARRLIRRVERKAAQMPGRGRDPNLIAARRSPAPGVTSLAHETMTEVDGGRLLVNEAFRPMLQAAGLTTLDAIMNVGGGETYREGFGRSTVRLELADPAGTRPRAVYVKRYTRVPLRVQVRRTLSLNPPQSRARHEVRGMLRLADLGIPTMRCVALGEGLLHRGRQERSCLVTEEIEGATQADDYFEARFSGPLTPALQAEKRGLIGRIADLARRMHAANLSHRDFYLCHILIRPVEGGEPILHLIDLQRLTHHRRGIGRRWIVKDLAALLFSSWPGPATGIRSPVFTDSDRLRFARTYFQTGRLTAEQKDLLRAVVRKAGRIALHDARRRRRAGGTA
;
A
#
# COMPACT_ATOMS: atom_id res chain seq x y z
N MET A 1 -19.30 -3.61 32.14
CA MET A 1 -19.20 -5.08 32.28
C MET A 1 -18.63 -5.71 31.02
N ALA A 2 -17.48 -6.37 31.16
CA ALA A 2 -16.84 -7.12 30.09
C ALA A 2 -17.42 -8.53 29.98
N THR A 3 -17.45 -9.07 28.77
CA THR A 3 -17.95 -10.41 28.49
C THR A 3 -16.89 -11.19 27.73
N LEU A 4 -16.65 -12.44 28.14
CA LEU A 4 -15.77 -13.39 27.46
C LEU A 4 -16.57 -14.66 27.19
N THR A 5 -16.56 -15.12 25.94
CA THR A 5 -17.09 -16.42 25.53
C THR A 5 -15.91 -17.31 25.20
N ILE A 6 -15.76 -18.42 25.93
CA ILE A 6 -14.70 -19.42 25.74
C ILE A 6 -15.33 -20.67 25.13
N HIS A 7 -14.66 -21.23 24.12
CA HIS A 7 -15.06 -22.50 23.53
C HIS A 7 -14.89 -23.64 24.57
N PRO A 8 -15.85 -24.57 24.72
CA PRO A 8 -15.85 -25.58 25.79
C PRO A 8 -14.52 -26.34 25.93
N ASP A 9 -13.96 -26.81 24.82
CA ASP A 9 -12.71 -27.60 24.79
C ASP A 9 -11.50 -26.88 25.40
N TYR A 10 -11.47 -25.54 25.36
CA TYR A 10 -10.34 -24.74 25.88
C TYR A 10 -10.63 -24.11 27.25
N ARG A 11 -11.84 -24.30 27.80
CA ARG A 11 -12.22 -23.72 29.10
C ARG A 11 -11.37 -24.26 30.25
N PRO A 12 -11.14 -25.58 30.41
CA PRO A 12 -10.30 -26.10 31.49
C PRO A 12 -8.87 -25.55 31.42
N LEU A 13 -8.33 -25.43 30.21
CA LEU A 13 -6.97 -24.93 29.96
C LEU A 13 -6.83 -23.45 30.34
N LEU A 14 -7.76 -22.60 29.91
CA LEU A 14 -7.74 -21.18 30.29
C LEU A 14 -7.99 -20.98 31.79
N GLN A 15 -8.80 -21.83 32.43
CA GLN A 15 -9.02 -21.80 33.89
C GLN A 15 -7.75 -22.17 34.64
N ALA A 16 -7.05 -23.24 34.25
CA ALA A 16 -5.80 -23.64 34.86
C ALA A 16 -4.70 -22.55 34.74
N ALA A 17 -4.72 -21.78 33.65
CA ALA A 17 -3.80 -20.67 33.44
C ALA A 17 -4.23 -19.34 34.10
N GLY A 18 -5.41 -19.28 34.73
CA GLY A 18 -5.96 -18.03 35.30
C GLY A 18 -6.37 -16.99 34.23
N LEU A 19 -6.69 -17.44 33.02
CA LEU A 19 -7.01 -16.62 31.84
C LEU A 19 -8.47 -16.77 31.36
N ASP A 20 -9.36 -17.22 32.24
CA ASP A 20 -10.77 -17.50 31.95
C ASP A 20 -11.70 -16.27 32.07
N THR A 21 -11.15 -15.11 32.41
CA THR A 21 -11.85 -13.82 32.43
C THR A 21 -11.37 -12.88 31.31
N PHE A 22 -12.23 -11.95 30.89
CA PHE A 22 -11.89 -11.00 29.83
C PHE A 22 -10.65 -10.17 30.17
N ASP A 23 -10.62 -9.60 31.38
CA ASP A 23 -9.53 -8.69 31.78
C ASP A 23 -8.21 -9.46 31.98
N ALA A 24 -8.23 -10.66 32.56
CA ALA A 24 -7.03 -11.48 32.70
C ALA A 24 -6.41 -11.82 31.33
N LEU A 25 -7.23 -12.31 30.38
CA LEU A 25 -6.76 -12.63 29.03
C LEU A 25 -6.33 -11.38 28.24
N PHE A 26 -7.02 -10.25 28.42
CA PHE A 26 -6.68 -8.99 27.75
C PHE A 26 -5.35 -8.41 28.26
N GLN A 27 -5.08 -8.51 29.57
CA GLN A 27 -3.86 -8.02 30.21
C GLN A 27 -2.65 -8.93 29.98
N ALA A 28 -2.83 -10.25 30.03
CA ALA A 28 -1.75 -11.20 29.71
C ALA A 28 -1.20 -11.00 28.29
N ALA A 29 -2.06 -10.58 27.36
CA ALA A 29 -1.69 -10.22 26.00
C ALA A 29 -1.01 -8.83 25.87
N GLU A 30 -0.88 -8.05 26.95
CA GLU A 30 -0.24 -6.73 26.92
C GLU A 30 1.29 -6.80 26.82
N GLY A 31 1.91 -7.68 27.61
CA GLY A 31 3.37 -7.75 27.75
C GLY A 31 4.13 -8.53 26.68
N ARG A 32 3.47 -9.17 25.69
CA ARG A 32 4.09 -10.11 24.73
C ARG A 32 3.63 -9.89 23.27
N GLN A 33 3.87 -8.70 22.74
CA GLN A 33 3.35 -8.30 21.43
C GLN A 33 4.19 -8.85 20.25
N VAL A 34 3.54 -9.57 19.34
CA VAL A 34 4.13 -10.12 18.10
C VAL A 34 3.89 -9.19 16.91
N ASP A 35 2.72 -8.53 16.87
CA ASP A 35 2.36 -7.54 15.83
C ASP A 35 1.47 -6.44 16.42
N GLY A 36 1.59 -5.20 15.92
CA GLY A 36 1.04 -4.01 16.56
C GLY A 36 0.69 -2.87 15.64
N HIS A 37 -0.47 -2.26 15.89
CA HIS A 37 -0.89 -1.00 15.29
C HIS A 37 -1.52 -0.11 16.38
N ARG A 38 -1.57 1.22 16.18
CA ARG A 38 -2.12 2.25 17.11
C ARG A 38 -3.42 1.91 17.90
N SER A 39 -4.21 0.91 17.49
CA SER A 39 -5.47 0.50 18.15
C SER A 39 -5.74 -1.02 18.11
N ARG A 40 -4.71 -1.83 17.80
CA ARG A 40 -4.80 -3.29 17.69
C ARG A 40 -3.45 -3.94 18.03
N GLY A 41 -3.46 -5.01 18.79
CA GLY A 41 -2.26 -5.82 19.08
C GLY A 41 -2.52 -7.30 18.86
N VAL A 42 -1.50 -8.05 18.49
CA VAL A 42 -1.53 -9.52 18.43
C VAL A 42 -0.40 -10.04 19.29
N SER A 43 -0.71 -10.95 20.20
CA SER A 43 0.23 -11.47 21.18
C SER A 43 0.13 -12.99 21.23
N ARG A 44 1.27 -13.68 21.33
CA ARG A 44 1.32 -15.12 21.56
C ARG A 44 1.37 -15.37 23.08
N ILE A 45 0.48 -16.22 23.57
CA ILE A 45 0.42 -16.63 24.98
C ILE A 45 0.51 -18.14 25.03
N GLU A 46 1.35 -18.66 25.92
CA GLU A 46 1.37 -20.07 26.28
C GLU A 46 0.41 -20.27 27.45
N VAL A 47 -0.55 -21.18 27.30
CA VAL A 47 -1.67 -21.36 28.25
C VAL A 47 -1.65 -22.71 28.95
N GLY A 48 -0.58 -23.49 28.80
CA GLY A 48 -0.37 -24.76 29.48
C GLY A 48 0.43 -25.74 28.63
N ARG A 49 0.49 -27.00 29.07
CA ARG A 49 1.08 -28.12 28.34
C ARG A 49 0.06 -29.24 28.18
N GLU A 50 -0.12 -29.70 26.95
CA GLU A 50 -0.78 -30.96 26.62
C GLU A 50 0.32 -32.06 26.52
N PRO A 51 -0.03 -33.37 26.46
CA PRO A 51 0.96 -34.45 26.32
C PRO A 51 1.94 -34.26 25.15
N ASP A 52 1.48 -33.61 24.08
CA ASP A 52 2.23 -33.36 22.85
C ASP A 52 3.05 -32.04 22.88
N GLY A 53 3.00 -31.26 23.97
CA GLY A 53 3.83 -30.06 24.14
C GLY A 53 3.08 -28.82 24.63
N PRO A 54 3.76 -27.65 24.64
CA PRO A 54 3.16 -26.39 25.10
C PRO A 54 2.05 -25.92 24.18
N VAL A 55 0.93 -25.51 24.78
CA VAL A 55 -0.21 -24.95 24.06
C VAL A 55 -0.05 -23.45 23.89
N GLY A 56 0.22 -23.02 22.66
CA GLY A 56 0.18 -21.62 22.27
C GLY A 56 -1.21 -21.16 21.80
N ILE A 57 -1.57 -19.93 22.14
CA ILE A 57 -2.69 -19.20 21.55
C ILE A 57 -2.25 -17.83 21.06
N TYR A 58 -2.87 -17.35 19.98
CA TYR A 58 -2.73 -15.98 19.51
C TYR A 58 -3.94 -15.14 19.90
N VAL A 59 -3.70 -14.11 20.70
CA VAL A 59 -4.73 -13.17 21.16
C VAL A 59 -4.64 -11.88 20.35
N LYS A 60 -5.70 -11.58 19.60
CA LYS A 60 -5.87 -10.31 18.87
C LYS A 60 -6.72 -9.36 19.69
N ARG A 61 -6.10 -8.29 20.19
CA ARG A 61 -6.71 -7.23 20.98
C ARG A 61 -7.07 -6.02 20.14
N PHE A 62 -8.16 -5.36 20.49
CA PHE A 62 -8.65 -4.13 19.88
C PHE A 62 -9.05 -3.14 20.99
N TRP A 63 -8.71 -1.87 20.84
CA TRP A 63 -9.12 -0.82 21.77
C TRP A 63 -9.61 0.45 21.04
N GLY A 64 -10.34 1.30 21.77
CA GLY A 64 -10.89 2.54 21.24
C GLY A 64 -11.79 2.31 20.02
N ARG A 65 -11.66 3.15 18.99
CA ARG A 65 -12.53 3.05 17.79
C ARG A 65 -12.46 1.68 17.09
N ALA A 66 -11.37 0.94 17.22
CA ALA A 66 -11.21 -0.37 16.58
C ALA A 66 -12.03 -1.47 17.27
N ALA A 67 -12.31 -1.33 18.57
CA ALA A 67 -13.14 -2.28 19.31
C ALA A 67 -14.65 -2.09 19.08
N ARG A 68 -15.06 -0.94 18.53
CA ARG A 68 -16.48 -0.60 18.38
C ARG A 68 -17.19 -1.52 17.38
N PRO A 69 -18.47 -1.88 17.64
CA PRO A 69 -19.29 -2.59 16.69
C PRO A 69 -19.40 -1.85 15.35
N ARG A 70 -19.46 -2.61 14.25
CA ARG A 70 -19.59 -2.01 12.91
C ARG A 70 -21.03 -1.55 12.69
N TRP A 71 -21.31 -0.27 12.90
CA TRP A 71 -22.64 0.32 12.68
C TRP A 71 -23.22 0.07 11.27
N ARG A 72 -22.35 -0.16 10.26
CA ARG A 72 -22.74 -0.54 8.89
C ARG A 72 -23.52 -1.86 8.82
N ASP A 73 -23.56 -2.63 9.89
CA ASP A 73 -24.37 -3.85 9.99
C ASP A 73 -25.85 -3.53 10.09
N LEU A 74 -26.21 -2.40 10.73
CA LEU A 74 -27.58 -1.90 10.77
C LEU A 74 -28.11 -1.60 9.37
N LEU A 75 -27.26 -1.02 8.50
CA LEU A 75 -27.59 -0.78 7.09
C LEU A 75 -27.82 -2.08 6.28
N ARG A 76 -27.52 -3.24 6.87
CA ARG A 76 -27.73 -4.56 6.27
C ARG A 76 -28.74 -5.39 7.07
N LEU A 77 -29.50 -4.75 7.95
CA LEU A 77 -30.46 -5.40 8.85
C LEU A 77 -29.81 -6.51 9.69
N ARG A 78 -28.57 -6.30 10.14
CA ARG A 78 -27.81 -7.22 10.99
C ARG A 78 -27.47 -6.57 12.32
N ARG A 79 -27.42 -7.38 13.37
CA ARG A 79 -26.91 -6.96 14.68
C ARG A 79 -25.44 -6.53 14.55
N PRO A 80 -25.05 -5.32 14.99
CA PRO A 80 -23.67 -4.87 14.96
C PRO A 80 -22.74 -5.79 15.76
N MET A 81 -21.66 -6.21 15.13
CA MET A 81 -20.65 -7.06 15.78
C MET A 81 -19.31 -6.31 15.90
N THR A 82 -18.57 -6.62 16.97
CA THR A 82 -17.17 -6.21 17.11
C THR A 82 -16.29 -6.95 16.11
N PRO A 83 -15.11 -6.42 15.73
CA PRO A 83 -14.19 -7.14 14.84
C PRO A 83 -13.78 -8.52 15.37
N ALA A 84 -13.54 -8.63 16.68
CA ALA A 84 -13.27 -9.89 17.35
C ALA A 84 -14.36 -10.94 17.11
N ARG A 85 -15.63 -10.56 17.34
CA ARG A 85 -16.77 -11.45 17.12
C ARG A 85 -16.93 -11.81 15.64
N TYR A 86 -16.64 -10.88 14.73
CA TYR A 86 -16.66 -11.12 13.29
C TYR A 86 -15.70 -12.23 12.88
N GLU A 87 -14.47 -12.18 13.40
CA GLU A 87 -13.42 -13.13 13.07
C GLU A 87 -13.73 -14.52 13.64
N CYS A 88 -14.21 -14.59 14.88
CA CYS A 88 -14.65 -15.85 15.49
C CYS A 88 -15.79 -16.50 14.70
N VAL A 89 -16.87 -15.76 14.40
CA VAL A 89 -18.02 -16.29 13.62
C VAL A 89 -17.61 -16.68 12.21
N ALA A 90 -16.67 -15.96 11.58
CA ALA A 90 -16.16 -16.34 10.27
C ALA A 90 -15.39 -17.67 10.32
N SER A 91 -14.54 -17.87 11.34
CA SER A 91 -13.82 -19.12 11.55
C SER A 91 -14.79 -20.29 11.79
N GLN A 92 -15.77 -20.13 12.69
CA GLN A 92 -16.77 -21.16 12.97
C GLN A 92 -17.55 -21.59 11.72
N ARG A 93 -17.92 -20.64 10.86
CA ARG A 93 -18.62 -20.95 9.59
C ARG A 93 -17.76 -21.72 8.60
N LEU A 94 -16.44 -21.48 8.60
CA LEU A 94 -15.52 -22.22 7.74
C LEU A 94 -15.30 -23.63 8.28
N LEU A 95 -15.14 -23.80 9.59
CA LEU A 95 -15.07 -25.12 10.24
C LEU A 95 -16.33 -25.95 9.97
N GLN A 96 -17.52 -25.37 10.14
CA GLN A 96 -18.80 -26.03 9.81
C GLN A 96 -18.93 -26.42 8.34
N ALA A 97 -18.21 -25.73 7.45
CA ALA A 97 -18.16 -26.05 6.02
C ALA A 97 -17.01 -27.01 5.66
N GLY A 98 -16.33 -27.60 6.64
CA GLY A 98 -15.21 -28.52 6.43
C GLY A 98 -13.93 -27.83 5.93
N VAL A 99 -13.81 -26.51 6.12
CA VAL A 99 -12.58 -25.76 5.83
C VAL A 99 -11.78 -25.61 7.12
N GLU A 100 -10.60 -26.22 7.13
CA GLU A 100 -9.64 -26.11 8.23
C GLU A 100 -9.12 -24.66 8.34
N VAL A 101 -9.26 -24.11 9.53
CA VAL A 101 -8.84 -22.75 9.91
C VAL A 101 -8.32 -22.79 11.34
N ALA A 102 -7.55 -21.78 11.76
CA ALA A 102 -7.17 -21.66 13.17
C ALA A 102 -8.40 -21.73 14.08
N ARG A 103 -8.33 -22.62 15.07
CA ARG A 103 -9.46 -22.93 15.96
C ARG A 103 -9.74 -21.77 16.91
N PRO A 104 -10.97 -21.24 16.97
CA PRO A 104 -11.30 -20.14 17.86
C PRO A 104 -11.35 -20.65 19.31
N VAL A 105 -10.54 -20.04 20.17
CA VAL A 105 -10.43 -20.38 21.60
C VAL A 105 -11.41 -19.56 22.43
N ALA A 106 -11.38 -18.24 22.27
CA ALA A 106 -12.25 -17.33 22.99
C ALA A 106 -12.49 -16.04 22.23
N TRP A 107 -13.56 -15.32 22.53
CA TRP A 107 -13.76 -13.94 22.08
C TRP A 107 -14.57 -13.15 23.10
N GLY A 108 -14.34 -11.85 23.16
CA GLY A 108 -15.00 -11.01 24.16
C GLY A 108 -14.97 -9.52 23.83
N ALA A 109 -15.74 -8.75 24.59
CA ALA A 109 -15.75 -7.31 24.52
C ALA A 109 -16.14 -6.67 25.86
N SER A 110 -15.54 -5.51 26.16
CA SER A 110 -15.97 -4.61 27.22
C SER A 110 -16.95 -3.55 26.70
N ARG A 111 -17.98 -3.27 27.50
CA ARG A 111 -19.04 -2.28 27.21
C ARG A 111 -18.72 -0.85 27.69
N ASP A 112 -17.49 -0.57 28.11
CA ASP A 112 -17.12 0.75 28.66
C ASP A 112 -17.21 1.84 27.58
N ALA A 113 -18.10 2.82 27.77
CA ALA A 113 -18.45 3.82 26.75
C ALA A 113 -17.27 4.74 26.36
N GLY A 114 -16.34 4.99 27.29
CA GLY A 114 -15.15 5.82 27.09
C GLY A 114 -14.01 5.12 26.34
N GLN A 115 -13.75 3.85 26.66
CA GLN A 115 -12.63 3.07 26.09
C GLN A 115 -13.07 1.63 25.77
N PRO A 116 -13.80 1.41 24.66
CA PRO A 116 -14.23 0.07 24.29
C PRO A 116 -13.02 -0.82 23.98
N ARG A 117 -13.10 -2.07 24.46
CA ARG A 117 -12.07 -3.10 24.29
C ARG A 117 -12.71 -4.36 23.71
N ALA A 118 -12.01 -5.07 22.85
CA ALA A 118 -12.44 -6.37 22.34
C ALA A 118 -11.24 -7.28 22.10
N LEU A 119 -11.44 -8.59 22.21
CA LEU A 119 -10.40 -9.57 21.91
C LEU A 119 -10.98 -10.81 21.23
N VAL A 120 -10.15 -11.47 20.42
CA VAL A 120 -10.38 -12.83 19.93
C VAL A 120 -9.08 -13.63 20.04
N ALA A 121 -9.18 -14.86 20.52
CA ALA A 121 -8.08 -15.79 20.68
C ALA A 121 -8.26 -16.99 19.74
N PHE A 122 -7.17 -17.43 19.12
CA PHE A 122 -7.10 -18.60 18.27
C PHE A 122 -6.00 -19.54 18.75
N ARG A 123 -6.19 -20.85 18.62
CA ARG A 123 -5.12 -21.84 18.83
C ARG A 123 -3.99 -21.56 17.83
N GLU A 124 -2.76 -21.63 18.30
CA GLU A 124 -1.59 -21.60 17.43
C GLU A 124 -1.66 -22.76 16.44
N VAL A 125 -1.37 -22.47 15.17
CA VAL A 125 -1.35 -23.47 14.11
C VAL A 125 0.05 -24.04 14.04
N GLU A 126 0.16 -25.35 13.93
CA GLU A 126 1.45 -26.02 13.89
C GLU A 126 2.07 -25.94 12.48
N GLY A 127 3.39 -25.99 12.41
CA GLY A 127 4.13 -25.95 11.15
C GLY A 127 4.30 -24.56 10.51
N PRO A 128 5.04 -24.49 9.39
CA PRO A 128 5.35 -23.24 8.73
C PRO A 128 4.18 -22.69 7.89
N SER A 129 4.21 -21.39 7.63
CA SER A 129 3.35 -20.84 6.56
C SER A 129 3.79 -21.39 5.20
N LEU A 130 2.88 -21.45 4.22
CA LEU A 130 3.19 -21.90 2.85
C LEU A 130 4.29 -21.02 2.23
N ALA A 131 4.34 -19.74 2.59
CA ALA A 131 5.42 -18.86 2.16
C ALA A 131 6.78 -19.33 2.70
N GLU A 132 6.88 -19.55 4.02
CA GLU A 132 8.09 -20.06 4.67
C GLU A 132 8.48 -21.46 4.16
N TRP A 133 7.50 -22.35 4.02
CA TRP A 133 7.72 -23.69 3.51
C TRP A 133 8.31 -23.67 2.11
N LEU A 134 7.80 -22.82 1.22
CA LEU A 134 8.32 -22.65 -0.13
C LEU A 134 9.73 -22.05 -0.14
N ASP A 135 10.04 -21.17 0.82
CA ASP A 135 11.36 -20.53 0.92
C ASP A 135 12.43 -21.48 1.50
N ARG A 136 12.04 -22.48 2.30
CA ARG A 136 12.94 -23.54 2.82
C ARG A 136 13.32 -24.61 1.80
N GLN A 137 12.68 -24.63 0.62
CA GLN A 137 12.97 -25.64 -0.40
C GLN A 137 14.33 -25.37 -1.07
N PRO A 138 15.18 -26.40 -1.27
CA PRO A 138 16.48 -26.23 -1.91
C PRO A 138 16.34 -25.64 -3.32
N ALA A 139 17.27 -24.74 -3.68
CA ALA A 139 17.36 -24.20 -5.03
C ALA A 139 17.50 -25.34 -6.04
N ALA A 140 16.81 -25.24 -7.16
CA ALA A 140 16.66 -26.31 -8.14
C ALA A 140 18.01 -26.98 -8.49
N GLY A 141 18.26 -28.19 -7.99
CA GLY A 141 19.51 -28.93 -8.20
C GLY A 141 19.52 -30.35 -7.65
N CYS A 142 18.98 -30.58 -6.45
CA CYS A 142 18.85 -31.92 -5.86
C CYS A 142 17.42 -32.11 -5.34
N ILE A 143 16.62 -32.94 -6.00
CA ILE A 143 15.25 -33.27 -5.57
C ILE A 143 15.17 -34.77 -5.43
N THR A 144 14.89 -35.24 -4.22
CA THR A 144 14.66 -36.65 -3.97
C THR A 144 13.26 -37.06 -4.48
N GLY A 145 13.02 -38.35 -4.69
CA GLY A 145 11.69 -38.84 -5.09
C GLY A 145 10.58 -38.53 -4.08
N LEU A 146 10.94 -38.35 -2.79
CA LEU A 146 10.03 -38.02 -1.70
C LEU A 146 9.55 -36.56 -1.77
N ASP A 147 10.43 -35.62 -2.10
CA ASP A 147 10.09 -34.19 -2.25
C ASP A 147 9.04 -33.95 -3.35
N ALA A 148 9.12 -34.72 -4.44
CA ALA A 148 8.16 -34.63 -5.54
C ALA A 148 6.76 -35.15 -5.16
N ARG A 149 6.68 -36.12 -4.24
CA ARG A 149 5.40 -36.63 -3.70
C ARG A 149 4.79 -35.64 -2.72
N HIS A 150 5.56 -35.08 -1.79
CA HIS A 150 5.07 -34.06 -0.85
C HIS A 150 4.54 -32.81 -1.56
N ARG A 151 5.28 -32.29 -2.55
CA ARG A 151 4.82 -31.16 -3.38
C ARG A 151 3.51 -31.43 -4.11
N ARG A 152 3.33 -32.66 -4.60
CA ARG A 152 2.10 -33.08 -5.27
C ARG A 152 0.94 -33.07 -4.29
N SER A 153 1.08 -33.75 -3.15
CA SER A 153 0.04 -33.83 -2.12
C SER A 153 -0.33 -32.45 -1.60
N LEU A 154 0.65 -31.57 -1.37
CA LEU A 154 0.42 -30.20 -0.91
C LEU A 154 -0.38 -29.37 -1.92
N ALA A 155 -0.01 -29.43 -3.21
CA ALA A 155 -0.74 -28.71 -4.25
C ALA A 155 -2.20 -29.19 -4.36
N GLU A 156 -2.44 -30.50 -4.21
CA GLU A 156 -3.77 -31.10 -4.24
C GLU A 156 -4.58 -30.72 -2.99
N ALA A 157 -4.00 -30.86 -1.79
CA ALA A 157 -4.61 -30.45 -0.52
C ALA A 157 -5.02 -28.97 -0.53
N LEU A 158 -4.14 -28.09 -1.02
CA LEU A 158 -4.42 -26.66 -1.16
C LEU A 158 -5.53 -26.40 -2.17
N GLY A 159 -5.56 -27.13 -3.29
CA GLY A 159 -6.64 -27.07 -4.27
C GLY A 159 -7.99 -27.45 -3.67
N HIS A 160 -8.04 -28.53 -2.90
CA HIS A 160 -9.24 -28.98 -2.19
C HIS A 160 -9.69 -27.99 -1.12
N ALA A 161 -8.77 -27.44 -0.30
CA ALA A 161 -9.10 -26.44 0.70
C ALA A 161 -9.73 -25.19 0.08
N VAL A 162 -9.12 -24.64 -0.98
CA VAL A 162 -9.65 -23.46 -1.68
C VAL A 162 -10.97 -23.76 -2.41
N ARG A 163 -11.18 -25.00 -2.85
CA ARG A 163 -12.45 -25.45 -3.41
C ARG A 163 -13.56 -25.43 -2.35
N ARG A 164 -13.32 -26.03 -1.18
CA ARG A 164 -14.29 -26.07 -0.06
C ARG A 164 -14.74 -24.67 0.35
N ILE A 165 -13.82 -23.71 0.46
CA ILE A 165 -14.17 -22.28 0.72
C ILE A 165 -15.17 -21.76 -0.30
N HIS A 166 -14.92 -22.01 -1.59
CA HIS A 166 -15.71 -21.47 -2.68
C HIS A 166 -17.05 -22.20 -2.89
N GLU A 167 -17.11 -23.50 -2.60
CA GLU A 167 -18.35 -24.29 -2.59
C GLU A 167 -19.26 -23.90 -1.42
N ALA A 168 -18.67 -23.59 -0.26
CA ALA A 168 -19.35 -22.96 0.87
C ALA A 168 -19.79 -21.49 0.61
N CYS A 169 -19.67 -21.01 -0.64
CA CYS A 169 -20.06 -19.67 -1.07
C CYS A 169 -19.33 -18.53 -0.35
N PHE A 170 -18.10 -18.77 0.12
CA PHE A 170 -17.24 -17.75 0.68
C PHE A 170 -16.15 -17.30 -0.30
N SER A 171 -15.81 -16.03 -0.22
CA SER A 171 -14.62 -15.44 -0.80
C SER A 171 -13.67 -15.10 0.34
N TYR A 172 -12.39 -15.36 0.11
CA TYR A 172 -11.26 -15.21 1.01
C TYR A 172 -10.31 -14.13 0.48
N PRO A 173 -10.57 -12.84 0.79
CA PRO A 173 -9.87 -11.72 0.13
C PRO A 173 -8.38 -11.62 0.49
N ASP A 174 -7.97 -12.34 1.52
CA ASP A 174 -6.62 -12.39 2.06
C ASP A 174 -5.97 -13.76 1.85
N LEU A 175 -6.35 -14.47 0.78
CA LEU A 175 -5.80 -15.78 0.41
C LEU A 175 -4.39 -15.60 -0.18
N TYR A 176 -3.44 -15.30 0.68
CA TYR A 176 -2.01 -15.19 0.35
C TYR A 176 -1.25 -16.33 1.02
N ALA A 177 -0.12 -16.75 0.44
CA ALA A 177 0.70 -17.86 0.96
C ALA A 177 1.04 -17.73 2.46
N LYS A 178 1.29 -16.52 2.96
CA LYS A 178 1.56 -16.27 4.39
C LYS A 178 0.37 -16.53 5.34
N HIS A 179 -0.84 -16.66 4.82
CA HIS A 179 -2.05 -16.95 5.59
C HIS A 179 -2.52 -18.40 5.43
N VAL A 180 -1.72 -19.22 4.76
CA VAL A 180 -1.94 -20.65 4.55
C VAL A 180 -0.85 -21.34 5.34
N TYR A 181 -1.20 -22.13 6.34
CA TYR A 181 -0.27 -22.93 7.11
C TYR A 181 -0.32 -24.38 6.65
N VAL A 182 0.82 -25.06 6.78
CA VAL A 182 1.00 -26.44 6.38
C VAL A 182 1.38 -27.24 7.62
N GLU A 183 0.39 -27.90 8.21
CA GLU A 183 0.60 -28.91 9.25
C GLU A 183 1.00 -30.22 8.57
N ASP A 184 1.81 -31.04 9.26
CA ASP A 184 2.30 -32.32 8.76
C ASP A 184 3.02 -32.21 7.40
N ALA A 185 3.79 -31.13 7.21
CA ALA A 185 4.41 -30.77 5.94
C ALA A 185 5.37 -31.82 5.37
N ASP A 186 5.92 -32.68 6.24
CA ASP A 186 6.84 -33.77 5.89
C ASP A 186 6.13 -35.11 5.65
N THR A 187 4.79 -35.12 5.73
CA THR A 187 3.97 -36.32 5.50
C THR A 187 3.35 -36.34 4.09
N VAL A 188 2.84 -37.50 3.71
CA VAL A 188 2.14 -37.69 2.42
C VAL A 188 0.79 -36.96 2.39
N TYR A 189 0.25 -36.53 3.53
CA TYR A 189 -1.08 -35.93 3.67
C TYR A 189 -1.05 -34.60 4.45
N PRO A 190 -0.42 -33.54 3.90
CA PRO A 190 -0.32 -32.26 4.59
C PRO A 190 -1.71 -31.64 4.81
N ARG A 191 -1.92 -31.05 5.99
CA ARG A 191 -3.15 -30.34 6.31
C ARG A 191 -2.99 -28.85 6.05
N ILE A 192 -3.97 -28.28 5.35
CA ILE A 192 -3.98 -26.86 4.99
C ILE A 192 -4.85 -26.12 6.00
N VAL A 193 -4.22 -25.35 6.88
CA VAL A 193 -4.92 -24.56 7.89
C VAL A 193 -4.87 -23.08 7.52
N LEU A 194 -6.02 -22.42 7.43
CA LEU A 194 -6.10 -21.02 7.03
C LEU A 194 -6.20 -20.08 8.23
N ILE A 195 -5.52 -18.94 8.15
CA ILE A 195 -5.57 -17.89 9.17
C ILE A 195 -6.00 -16.54 8.59
N ASP A 196 -6.33 -15.58 9.45
CA ASP A 196 -6.78 -14.23 9.05
C ASP A 196 -8.09 -14.20 8.25
N VAL A 197 -9.14 -14.75 8.87
CA VAL A 197 -10.50 -14.85 8.28
C VAL A 197 -11.33 -13.57 8.45
N GLN A 198 -10.76 -12.49 9.00
CA GLN A 198 -11.48 -11.28 9.43
C GLN A 198 -12.20 -10.52 8.30
N ARG A 199 -11.88 -10.81 7.03
CA ARG A 199 -12.44 -10.16 5.82
C ARG A 199 -13.32 -11.09 4.97
N LEU A 200 -13.61 -12.30 5.47
CA LEU A 200 -14.46 -13.29 4.83
C LEU A 200 -15.80 -12.68 4.41
N ARG A 201 -16.27 -13.07 3.24
CA ARG A 201 -17.45 -12.45 2.61
C ARG A 201 -18.11 -13.42 1.64
N ARG A 202 -19.35 -13.15 1.25
CA ARG A 202 -20.04 -13.92 0.20
C ARG A 202 -19.23 -13.94 -1.10
N LEU A 203 -19.16 -15.11 -1.72
CA LEU A 203 -18.54 -15.36 -3.01
C LEU A 203 -19.35 -14.75 -4.14
N TRP A 204 -18.64 -14.10 -5.05
CA TRP A 204 -19.16 -13.66 -6.34
C TRP A 204 -18.17 -14.12 -7.41
N PRO A 205 -18.57 -14.33 -8.67
CA PRO A 205 -17.68 -14.85 -9.72
C PRO A 205 -16.38 -14.06 -9.89
N TRP A 206 -16.42 -12.73 -9.74
CA TRP A 206 -15.23 -11.87 -9.83
C TRP A 206 -14.34 -11.92 -8.58
N ARG A 207 -14.90 -12.31 -7.42
CA ARG A 207 -14.13 -12.51 -6.17
C ARG A 207 -13.37 -13.82 -6.19
N ARG A 208 -13.97 -14.88 -6.73
CA ARG A 208 -13.27 -16.15 -7.01
C ARG A 208 -11.97 -15.91 -7.76
N VAL A 209 -12.03 -15.10 -8.83
CA VAL A 209 -10.86 -14.74 -9.64
C VAL A 209 -9.82 -13.98 -8.79
N ARG A 210 -10.27 -13.10 -7.89
CA ARG A 210 -9.39 -12.31 -7.03
C ARG A 210 -8.67 -13.16 -5.98
N ASP A 211 -9.38 -14.10 -5.37
CA ASP A 211 -8.82 -14.96 -4.32
C ASP A 211 -7.77 -15.91 -4.92
N LEU A 212 -8.08 -16.54 -6.06
CA LEU A 212 -7.10 -17.34 -6.82
C LEU A 212 -5.90 -16.51 -7.31
N ALA A 213 -6.13 -15.26 -7.72
CA ALA A 213 -5.04 -14.37 -8.13
C ALA A 213 -4.15 -13.96 -6.96
N ALA A 214 -4.69 -13.76 -5.76
CA ALA A 214 -3.92 -13.47 -4.55
C ALA A 214 -2.95 -14.62 -4.20
N LEU A 215 -3.45 -15.85 -4.27
CA LEU A 215 -2.63 -17.05 -4.04
C LEU A 215 -1.58 -17.23 -5.15
N HIS A 216 -1.95 -16.98 -6.40
CA HIS A 216 -1.03 -17.07 -7.53
C HIS A 216 0.14 -16.09 -7.42
N VAL A 217 -0.13 -14.82 -7.09
CA VAL A 217 0.89 -13.77 -6.95
C VAL A 217 1.79 -14.01 -5.74
N SER A 218 1.22 -14.44 -4.60
CA SER A 218 2.01 -14.71 -3.39
C SER A 218 2.95 -15.92 -3.51
N THR A 219 2.72 -16.79 -4.51
CA THR A 219 3.55 -17.97 -4.78
C THR A 219 4.48 -17.79 -6.00
N GLU A 220 4.48 -16.62 -6.65
CA GLU A 220 5.19 -16.37 -7.91
C GLU A 220 6.69 -16.10 -7.72
N GLY A 221 7.54 -17.08 -8.00
CA GLY A 221 9.00 -16.98 -7.84
C GLY A 221 9.56 -17.63 -6.57
N SER A 222 8.73 -18.38 -5.84
CA SER A 222 9.12 -19.18 -4.66
C SER A 222 9.29 -20.67 -5.03
N GLY A 223 9.93 -20.95 -6.17
CA GLY A 223 10.17 -22.33 -6.62
C GLY A 223 8.93 -23.15 -7.05
N VAL A 224 7.73 -22.55 -7.13
CA VAL A 224 6.49 -23.23 -7.55
C VAL A 224 6.49 -23.55 -9.05
N ARG A 225 6.28 -24.84 -9.41
CA ARG A 225 6.36 -25.33 -10.79
C ARG A 225 5.02 -25.23 -11.52
N ARG A 226 5.06 -25.26 -12.86
CA ARG A 226 3.86 -25.36 -13.70
C ARG A 226 3.03 -26.60 -13.38
N THR A 227 3.68 -27.73 -13.11
CA THR A 227 3.04 -28.99 -12.70
C THR A 227 2.29 -28.87 -11.39
N ASP A 228 2.86 -28.18 -10.38
CA ASP A 228 2.20 -27.92 -9.10
C ASP A 228 0.93 -27.07 -9.29
N ARG A 229 1.03 -26.02 -10.13
CA ARG A 229 -0.12 -25.18 -10.48
C ARG A 229 -1.22 -25.97 -11.18
N LEU A 230 -0.87 -26.89 -12.07
CA LEU A 230 -1.84 -27.76 -12.75
C LEU A 230 -2.51 -28.75 -11.79
N ARG A 231 -1.76 -29.29 -10.82
CA ARG A 231 -2.31 -30.19 -9.78
C ARG A 231 -3.28 -29.45 -8.88
N PHE A 232 -2.88 -28.28 -8.39
CA PHE A 232 -3.77 -27.38 -7.65
C PHE A 232 -5.05 -27.08 -8.46
N LEU A 233 -4.92 -26.72 -9.74
CA LEU A 233 -6.08 -26.41 -10.59
C LEU A 233 -6.98 -27.63 -10.79
N ARG A 234 -6.41 -28.83 -10.98
CA ARG A 234 -7.18 -30.08 -11.12
C ARG A 234 -8.00 -30.36 -9.86
N ALA A 235 -7.36 -30.31 -8.69
CA ALA A 235 -8.02 -30.49 -7.40
C ALA A 235 -9.09 -29.42 -7.13
N TYR A 236 -8.76 -28.16 -7.42
CA TYR A 236 -9.67 -27.02 -7.25
C TYR A 236 -10.90 -27.09 -8.16
N LEU A 237 -10.73 -27.47 -9.42
CA LEU A 237 -11.81 -27.53 -10.40
C LEU A 237 -12.66 -28.81 -10.28
N GLY A 238 -12.12 -29.87 -9.68
CA GLY A 238 -12.77 -31.18 -9.66
C GLY A 238 -12.82 -31.88 -11.01
N GLY A 239 -11.94 -31.52 -11.94
CA GLY A 239 -11.99 -31.99 -13.31
C GLY A 239 -10.83 -31.49 -14.15
N SER A 240 -10.92 -31.68 -15.47
CA SER A 240 -9.80 -31.38 -16.37
C SER A 240 -9.47 -29.87 -16.44
N PRO A 241 -8.21 -29.48 -16.16
CA PRO A 241 -7.76 -28.09 -16.27
C PRO A 241 -7.69 -27.61 -17.74
N THR A 242 -7.84 -28.52 -18.72
CA THR A 242 -7.81 -28.19 -20.15
C THR A 242 -9.19 -27.84 -20.72
N SER A 243 -10.27 -27.94 -19.94
CA SER A 243 -11.62 -27.57 -20.39
C SER A 243 -11.74 -26.10 -20.80
N ARG A 244 -12.64 -25.76 -21.73
CA ARG A 244 -12.86 -24.37 -22.18
C ARG A 244 -13.18 -23.43 -21.01
N ARG A 245 -13.95 -23.90 -20.01
CA ARG A 245 -14.30 -23.13 -18.80
C ARG A 245 -13.08 -22.90 -17.90
N ALA A 246 -12.26 -23.92 -17.69
CA ALA A 246 -11.01 -23.81 -16.92
C ALA A 246 -10.03 -22.81 -17.58
N ARG A 247 -9.79 -22.92 -18.89
CA ARG A 247 -8.93 -21.98 -19.62
C ARG A 247 -9.44 -20.53 -19.55
N ARG A 248 -10.76 -20.30 -19.53
CA ARG A 248 -11.32 -18.95 -19.34
C ARG A 248 -11.09 -18.44 -17.91
N LEU A 249 -11.18 -19.30 -16.89
CA LEU A 249 -10.87 -18.93 -15.52
C LEU A 249 -9.39 -18.59 -15.35
N ILE A 250 -8.49 -19.45 -15.84
CA ILE A 250 -7.03 -19.26 -15.79
C ILE A 250 -6.66 -17.90 -16.39
N ARG A 251 -7.10 -17.60 -17.62
CA ARG A 251 -6.85 -16.30 -18.27
C ARG A 251 -7.42 -15.11 -17.49
N ARG A 252 -8.49 -15.28 -16.71
CA ARG A 252 -9.02 -14.21 -15.85
C ARG A 252 -8.16 -14.04 -14.59
N VAL A 253 -7.70 -15.14 -14.01
CA VAL A 253 -6.80 -15.16 -12.86
C VAL A 253 -5.46 -14.55 -13.21
N GLU A 254 -4.81 -14.96 -14.31
CA GLU A 254 -3.53 -14.42 -14.79
C GLU A 254 -3.63 -12.91 -15.07
N ARG A 255 -4.66 -12.48 -15.81
CA ARG A 255 -4.90 -11.04 -16.03
C ARG A 255 -5.11 -10.28 -14.73
N LYS A 256 -5.77 -10.90 -13.74
CA LYS A 256 -6.00 -10.26 -12.45
C LYS A 256 -4.73 -10.21 -11.61
N ALA A 257 -3.93 -11.28 -11.61
CA ALA A 257 -2.64 -11.39 -10.95
C ALA A 257 -1.67 -10.34 -11.49
N ALA A 258 -1.59 -10.17 -12.82
CA ALA A 258 -0.76 -9.14 -13.45
C ALA A 258 -1.15 -7.69 -13.04
N GLN A 259 -2.38 -7.49 -12.56
CA GLN A 259 -2.89 -6.20 -12.05
C GLN A 259 -2.78 -6.06 -10.53
N MET A 260 -2.30 -7.10 -9.83
CA MET A 260 -2.09 -7.06 -8.39
C MET A 260 -0.64 -6.61 -8.15
N PRO A 261 -0.40 -5.41 -7.59
CA PRO A 261 0.95 -5.05 -7.14
C PRO A 261 1.37 -6.12 -6.13
N GLY A 262 2.61 -6.62 -6.19
CA GLY A 262 3.16 -7.78 -5.45
C GLY A 262 2.86 -7.83 -3.94
N ARG A 263 1.58 -8.00 -3.61
CA ARG A 263 1.00 -8.08 -2.29
C ARG A 263 0.80 -9.56 -2.05
N GLY A 264 1.46 -10.08 -1.03
CA GLY A 264 1.41 -11.50 -0.70
C GLY A 264 2.74 -12.11 -0.31
N ARG A 265 3.85 -11.39 -0.50
CA ARG A 265 5.12 -11.65 0.20
C ARG A 265 5.26 -10.69 1.36
N ASP A 266 5.86 -11.14 2.45
CA ASP A 266 6.13 -10.33 3.63
C ASP A 266 6.88 -9.04 3.22
N PRO A 267 6.34 -7.85 3.53
CA PRO A 267 7.05 -6.57 3.33
C PRO A 267 8.45 -6.56 3.93
N ASN A 268 8.66 -7.23 5.07
CA ASN A 268 9.96 -7.28 5.76
C ASN A 268 11.00 -8.07 4.97
N LEU A 269 10.58 -9.09 4.20
CA LEU A 269 11.47 -9.88 3.35
C LEU A 269 11.68 -9.26 1.95
N ILE A 270 10.75 -8.42 1.47
CA ILE A 270 11.00 -7.56 0.30
C ILE A 270 11.99 -6.44 0.66
N ALA A 271 11.89 -5.88 1.87
CA ALA A 271 12.88 -4.95 2.40
C ALA A 271 14.26 -5.63 2.58
N ALA A 272 14.30 -6.92 2.94
CA ALA A 272 15.55 -7.69 3.00
C ALA A 272 16.14 -8.07 1.63
N ARG A 273 15.32 -8.17 0.57
CA ARG A 273 15.78 -8.47 -0.81
C ARG A 273 15.96 -7.26 -1.72
N ARG A 274 15.66 -6.08 -1.21
CA ARG A 274 15.98 -4.81 -1.85
C ARG A 274 16.56 -3.94 -0.77
N SER A 275 17.89 -3.86 -0.72
CA SER A 275 18.53 -2.63 -0.29
C SER A 275 17.73 -1.48 -0.90
N PRO A 276 17.24 -0.51 -0.11
CA PRO A 276 16.62 0.68 -0.68
C PRO A 276 17.56 1.16 -1.79
N ALA A 277 17.01 1.37 -3.00
CA ALA A 277 17.82 1.93 -4.07
C ALA A 277 18.56 3.15 -3.51
N PRO A 278 19.84 3.37 -3.85
CA PRO A 278 20.61 4.49 -3.31
C PRO A 278 19.78 5.78 -3.35
N GLY A 279 19.60 6.40 -2.18
CA GLY A 279 18.78 7.61 -2.01
C GLY A 279 17.27 7.42 -1.77
N VAL A 280 16.78 6.20 -1.49
CA VAL A 280 15.44 5.99 -0.93
C VAL A 280 15.49 6.18 0.58
N THR A 281 15.10 7.36 1.07
CA THR A 281 14.78 7.56 2.49
C THR A 281 13.46 6.85 2.77
N SER A 282 13.53 5.70 3.43
CA SER A 282 12.34 4.96 3.85
C SER A 282 11.66 5.73 4.98
N LEU A 283 10.54 6.38 4.66
CA LEU A 283 9.63 6.95 5.67
C LEU A 283 9.15 5.90 6.69
N ALA A 284 9.33 4.60 6.43
CA ALA A 284 8.98 3.52 7.35
C ALA A 284 10.03 3.30 8.47
N HIS A 285 11.23 3.88 8.36
CA HIS A 285 12.28 3.80 9.38
C HIS A 285 12.49 5.13 10.13
N GLU A 286 11.66 6.14 9.86
CA GLU A 286 11.76 7.44 10.50
C GLU A 286 10.77 7.56 11.66
N THR A 287 11.29 7.83 12.86
CA THR A 287 10.48 7.98 14.08
C THR A 287 9.75 9.32 14.05
N MET A 288 8.42 9.26 14.01
CA MET A 288 7.55 10.44 14.11
C MET A 288 6.90 10.49 15.49
N THR A 289 6.91 11.64 16.13
CA THR A 289 6.42 11.85 17.48
C THR A 289 5.40 12.96 17.56
N GLU A 290 4.43 12.80 18.47
CA GLU A 290 3.35 13.76 18.69
C GLU A 290 3.82 14.84 19.65
N VAL A 291 3.63 16.10 19.27
CA VAL A 291 3.89 17.30 20.08
C VAL A 291 2.69 18.24 19.98
N ASP A 292 2.69 19.33 20.76
CA ASP A 292 1.61 20.33 20.77
C ASP A 292 0.21 19.70 21.02
N GLY A 293 0.15 18.81 22.01
CA GLY A 293 -1.10 18.11 22.38
C GLY A 293 -1.64 17.19 21.27
N GLY A 294 -0.76 16.66 20.39
CA GLY A 294 -1.13 15.79 19.27
C GLY A 294 -1.57 16.54 18.01
N ARG A 295 -1.49 17.88 18.00
CA ARG A 295 -1.79 18.72 16.83
C ARG A 295 -0.65 18.75 15.82
N LEU A 296 0.56 18.36 16.24
CA LEU A 296 1.75 18.34 15.40
C LEU A 296 2.46 17.00 15.53
N LEU A 297 2.80 16.41 14.38
CA LEU A 297 3.66 15.23 14.26
C LEU A 297 5.01 15.67 13.71
N VAL A 298 6.09 15.42 14.44
CA VAL A 298 7.45 15.85 14.07
C VAL A 298 8.35 14.63 13.86
N ASN A 299 9.23 14.72 12.87
CA ASN A 299 10.29 13.76 12.65
C ASN A 299 11.41 14.00 13.66
N GLU A 300 11.78 12.97 14.43
CA GLU A 300 12.77 13.10 15.51
C GLU A 300 14.11 13.68 15.04
N ALA A 301 14.54 13.33 13.82
CA ALA A 301 15.79 13.87 13.25
C ALA A 301 15.78 15.40 13.07
N PHE A 302 14.60 16.02 12.96
CA PHE A 302 14.44 17.46 12.79
C PHE A 302 13.90 18.15 14.04
N ARG A 303 13.61 17.41 15.12
CA ARG A 303 13.07 17.99 16.35
C ARG A 303 13.99 19.08 16.93
N PRO A 304 15.32 18.89 17.07
CA PRO A 304 16.20 19.93 17.62
C PRO A 304 16.20 21.20 16.76
N MET A 305 16.23 21.05 15.43
CA MET A 305 16.19 22.17 14.49
C MET A 305 14.87 22.96 14.58
N LEU A 306 13.73 22.27 14.66
CA LEU A 306 12.44 22.92 14.84
C LEU A 306 12.31 23.59 16.21
N GLN A 307 12.91 23.02 17.26
CA GLN A 307 12.97 23.66 18.59
C GLN A 307 13.79 24.94 18.57
N ALA A 308 14.99 24.90 17.99
CA ALA A 308 15.86 26.07 17.86
C ALA A 308 15.21 27.19 17.03
N ALA A 309 14.43 26.84 16.00
CA ALA A 309 13.67 27.79 15.19
C ALA A 309 12.36 28.28 15.83
N GLY A 310 12.00 27.83 17.04
CA GLY A 310 10.72 28.17 17.69
C GLY A 310 9.48 27.57 17.00
N LEU A 311 9.66 26.58 16.12
CA LEU A 311 8.62 25.92 15.32
C LEU A 311 8.07 24.66 15.98
N THR A 312 7.75 24.74 17.27
CA THR A 312 7.35 23.59 18.11
C THR A 312 5.84 23.38 18.18
N THR A 313 5.04 24.32 17.70
CA THR A 313 3.57 24.27 17.72
C THR A 313 2.97 24.42 16.33
N LEU A 314 1.73 23.95 16.16
CA LEU A 314 0.98 24.16 14.92
C LEU A 314 0.84 25.67 14.63
N ASP A 315 0.56 26.47 15.65
CA ASP A 315 0.40 27.92 15.52
C ASP A 315 1.68 28.58 15.03
N ALA A 316 2.83 28.22 15.59
CA ALA A 316 4.13 28.73 15.15
C ALA A 316 4.41 28.39 13.67
N ILE A 317 4.21 27.13 13.26
CA ILE A 317 4.45 26.71 11.86
C ILE A 317 3.46 27.36 10.88
N MET A 318 2.21 27.60 11.31
CA MET A 318 1.20 28.24 10.47
C MET A 318 1.48 29.73 10.27
N ASN A 319 2.09 30.40 11.26
CA ASN A 319 2.32 31.84 11.27
C ASN A 319 3.76 32.25 10.98
N VAL A 320 4.70 31.31 10.84
CA VAL A 320 6.11 31.64 10.59
C VAL A 320 6.24 32.56 9.37
N GLY A 321 6.81 33.74 9.62
CA GLY A 321 7.20 34.72 8.61
C GLY A 321 8.70 34.61 8.30
N GLY A 322 9.16 35.33 7.28
CA GLY A 322 10.52 35.18 6.77
C GLY A 322 10.64 33.94 5.88
N GLY A 323 11.48 34.02 4.85
CA GLY A 323 11.63 33.00 3.81
C GLY A 323 11.05 33.38 2.45
N GLU A 324 11.52 32.72 1.42
CA GLU A 324 11.11 32.98 0.04
C GLU A 324 9.71 32.40 -0.21
N THR A 325 8.76 33.26 -0.59
CA THR A 325 7.39 32.84 -0.89
C THR A 325 7.35 32.20 -2.28
N TYR A 326 7.17 30.88 -2.33
CA TYR A 326 7.19 30.13 -3.59
C TYR A 326 5.83 30.18 -4.31
N ARG A 327 4.72 30.06 -3.57
CA ARG A 327 3.36 30.12 -4.10
C ARG A 327 2.37 30.62 -3.05
N GLU A 328 1.56 31.61 -3.41
CA GLU A 328 0.40 32.05 -2.62
C GLU A 328 -0.88 31.96 -3.46
N GLY A 329 -1.97 31.48 -2.85
CA GLY A 329 -3.27 31.39 -3.47
C GLY A 329 -4.37 31.18 -2.43
N PHE A 330 -5.63 31.15 -2.87
CA PHE A 330 -6.79 31.15 -1.97
C PHE A 330 -6.74 30.03 -0.91
N GLY A 331 -6.31 30.37 0.31
CA GLY A 331 -6.19 29.46 1.45
C GLY A 331 -5.04 28.44 1.39
N ARG A 332 -4.03 28.65 0.53
CA ARG A 332 -2.82 27.81 0.43
C ARG A 332 -1.57 28.68 0.21
N SER A 333 -0.54 28.50 1.04
CA SER A 333 0.78 29.10 0.85
C SER A 333 1.89 28.05 0.93
N THR A 334 3.04 28.34 0.29
CA THR A 334 4.26 27.53 0.39
C THR A 334 5.46 28.46 0.55
N VAL A 335 6.22 28.27 1.62
CA VAL A 335 7.40 29.07 1.98
C VAL A 335 8.61 28.16 2.12
N ARG A 336 9.77 28.58 1.59
CA ARG A 336 11.06 27.92 1.85
C ARG A 336 11.71 28.58 3.08
N LEU A 337 12.18 27.75 4.02
CA LEU A 337 12.88 28.18 5.23
C LEU A 337 14.20 27.43 5.36
N GLU A 338 15.20 28.06 5.97
CA GLU A 338 16.43 27.38 6.37
C GLU A 338 16.42 27.18 7.88
N LEU A 339 16.53 25.93 8.30
CA LEU A 339 16.61 25.57 9.71
C LEU A 339 18.09 25.43 10.10
N ALA A 340 18.53 26.25 11.06
CA ALA A 340 19.85 26.09 11.65
C ALA A 340 19.94 24.73 12.36
N ASP A 341 21.09 24.07 12.21
CA ASP A 341 21.37 22.80 12.87
C ASP A 341 22.08 23.06 14.20
N PRO A 342 21.43 22.79 15.36
CA PRO A 342 22.03 23.02 16.67
C PRO A 342 23.29 22.18 16.90
N ALA A 343 23.50 21.09 16.14
CA ALA A 343 24.66 20.23 16.23
C ALA A 343 25.87 20.73 15.40
N GLY A 344 25.77 21.89 14.74
CA GLY A 344 26.88 22.54 14.03
C GLY A 344 27.23 21.93 12.66
N THR A 345 26.46 20.98 12.15
CA THR A 345 26.79 20.24 10.92
C THR A 345 26.57 21.04 9.63
N ARG A 346 25.37 21.62 9.43
CA ARG A 346 24.99 22.54 8.33
C ARG A 346 23.48 22.86 8.37
N PRO A 347 23.03 24.06 7.93
CA PRO A 347 21.61 24.37 7.85
C PRO A 347 20.86 23.41 6.90
N ARG A 348 19.59 23.15 7.22
CA ARG A 348 18.69 22.30 6.42
C ARG A 348 17.54 23.13 5.87
N ALA A 349 17.41 23.20 4.55
CA ALA A 349 16.29 23.86 3.92
C ALA A 349 15.03 22.98 3.95
N VAL A 350 13.89 23.60 4.23
CA VAL A 350 12.57 22.97 4.31
C VAL A 350 11.50 23.79 3.60
N TYR A 351 10.50 23.11 3.06
CA TYR A 351 9.31 23.72 2.47
C TYR A 351 8.11 23.57 3.41
N VAL A 352 7.52 24.69 3.80
CA VAL A 352 6.31 24.74 4.64
C VAL A 352 5.09 25.00 3.77
N LYS A 353 4.25 23.97 3.59
CA LYS A 353 2.97 24.07 2.86
C LYS A 353 1.82 24.25 3.85
N ARG A 354 1.10 25.37 3.78
CA ARG A 354 0.01 25.72 4.70
C ARG A 354 -1.35 25.67 4.01
N TYR A 355 -2.38 25.29 4.77
CA TYR A 355 -3.77 25.24 4.30
C TYR A 355 -4.68 25.83 5.38
N THR A 356 -5.33 26.96 5.10
CA THR A 356 -6.16 27.71 6.08
C THR A 356 -7.65 27.80 5.72
N ARG A 357 -8.01 27.75 4.42
CA ARG A 357 -9.40 27.92 3.96
C ARG A 357 -9.81 26.82 2.97
N VAL A 358 -10.03 25.60 3.48
CA VAL A 358 -10.51 24.49 2.63
C VAL A 358 -12.03 24.61 2.42
N PRO A 359 -12.53 24.78 1.17
CA PRO A 359 -13.96 24.99 0.94
C PRO A 359 -14.84 23.86 1.49
N LEU A 360 -15.96 24.22 2.13
CA LEU A 360 -16.92 23.28 2.73
C LEU A 360 -17.31 22.13 1.79
N ARG A 361 -17.62 22.43 0.53
CA ARG A 361 -17.93 21.45 -0.52
C ARG A 361 -16.85 20.36 -0.68
N VAL A 362 -15.58 20.72 -0.54
CA VAL A 362 -14.44 19.79 -0.63
C VAL A 362 -14.38 18.91 0.61
N GLN A 363 -14.65 19.48 1.79
CA GLN A 363 -14.70 18.75 3.06
C GLN A 363 -15.86 17.74 3.07
N VAL A 364 -17.08 18.17 2.71
CA VAL A 364 -18.28 17.32 2.65
C VAL A 364 -18.09 16.17 1.65
N ARG A 365 -17.58 16.44 0.44
CA ARG A 365 -17.33 15.40 -0.56
C ARG A 365 -16.33 14.34 -0.08
N ARG A 366 -15.35 14.72 0.74
CA ARG A 366 -14.40 13.78 1.36
C ARG A 366 -15.10 12.90 2.40
N THR A 367 -15.95 13.48 3.23
CA THR A 367 -16.74 12.74 4.23
C THR A 367 -17.69 11.73 3.58
N LEU A 368 -18.33 12.11 2.47
CA LEU A 368 -19.21 11.22 1.68
C LEU A 368 -18.45 10.10 0.95
N SER A 369 -17.12 10.20 0.80
CA SER A 369 -16.31 9.20 0.08
C SER A 369 -16.05 7.90 0.86
N LEU A 370 -16.75 7.66 1.99
CA LEU A 370 -16.58 6.52 2.91
C LEU A 370 -15.15 6.35 3.47
N ASN A 371 -14.30 7.38 3.32
CA ASN A 371 -12.98 7.48 3.93
C ASN A 371 -13.09 8.33 5.21
N PRO A 372 -12.27 8.07 6.24
CA PRO A 372 -12.18 8.99 7.37
C PRO A 372 -11.78 10.39 6.87
N PRO A 373 -12.35 11.46 7.43
CA PRO A 373 -11.98 12.83 7.08
C PRO A 373 -10.48 12.99 7.32
N GLN A 374 -9.79 13.53 6.31
CA GLN A 374 -8.34 13.71 6.28
C GLN A 374 -8.06 15.14 5.85
N SER A 375 -7.12 15.80 6.53
CA SER A 375 -6.64 17.12 6.13
C SER A 375 -5.94 17.06 4.76
N ARG A 376 -5.68 18.22 4.17
CA ARG A 376 -4.89 18.36 2.94
C ARG A 376 -3.45 17.89 3.16
N ALA A 377 -2.82 18.30 4.25
CA ALA A 377 -1.46 17.90 4.60
C ALA A 377 -1.35 16.38 4.80
N ARG A 378 -2.25 15.76 5.59
CA ARG A 378 -2.25 14.31 5.82
C ARG A 378 -2.52 13.51 4.54
N HIS A 379 -3.30 14.05 3.62
CA HIS A 379 -3.51 13.41 2.32
C HIS A 379 -2.21 13.32 1.51
N GLU A 380 -1.39 14.38 1.53
CA GLU A 380 -0.10 14.43 0.84
C GLU A 380 0.92 13.49 1.49
N VAL A 381 1.02 13.48 2.82
CA VAL A 381 1.87 12.51 3.57
C VAL A 381 1.49 11.07 3.25
N ARG A 382 0.19 10.77 3.15
CA ARG A 382 -0.26 9.43 2.73
C ARG A 382 0.15 9.10 1.29
N GLY A 383 0.28 10.10 0.44
CA GLY A 383 0.84 9.93 -0.89
C GLY A 383 2.32 9.58 -0.82
N MET A 384 3.09 10.28 0.00
CA MET A 384 4.52 10.03 0.21
C MET A 384 4.76 8.59 0.68
N LEU A 385 4.02 8.15 1.71
CA LEU A 385 4.10 6.76 2.22
C LEU A 385 3.82 5.72 1.14
N ARG A 386 2.85 5.97 0.27
CA ARG A 386 2.52 5.04 -0.83
C ARG A 386 3.58 5.00 -1.93
N LEU A 387 4.29 6.10 -2.16
CA LEU A 387 5.41 6.09 -3.09
C LEU A 387 6.60 5.37 -2.49
N ALA A 388 6.85 5.55 -1.18
CA ALA A 388 7.85 4.80 -0.44
C ALA A 388 7.59 3.28 -0.50
N ASP A 389 6.34 2.84 -0.30
CA ASP A 389 5.92 1.43 -0.47
C ASP A 389 6.22 0.86 -1.87
N LEU A 390 6.39 1.72 -2.88
CA LEU A 390 6.68 1.34 -4.27
C LEU A 390 8.16 1.51 -4.64
N GLY A 391 9.01 1.93 -3.70
CA GLY A 391 10.39 2.33 -3.96
C GLY A 391 10.48 3.48 -4.96
N ILE A 392 9.52 4.41 -4.94
CA ILE A 392 9.57 5.65 -5.72
C ILE A 392 10.06 6.75 -4.79
N PRO A 393 11.26 7.31 -5.00
CA PRO A 393 11.76 8.42 -4.20
C PRO A 393 10.82 9.62 -4.24
N THR A 394 10.67 10.30 -3.12
CA THR A 394 9.86 11.52 -2.96
C THR A 394 10.48 12.39 -1.87
N MET A 395 9.80 13.45 -1.45
CA MET A 395 10.23 14.35 -0.39
C MET A 395 10.23 13.62 0.97
N ARG A 396 11.09 14.04 1.90
CA ARG A 396 11.07 13.57 3.30
C ARG A 396 10.09 14.41 4.12
N CYS A 397 9.31 13.78 5.01
CA CYS A 397 8.36 14.48 5.88
C CYS A 397 9.08 14.95 7.15
N VAL A 398 9.16 16.27 7.35
CA VAL A 398 9.75 16.89 8.54
C VAL A 398 8.71 17.06 9.62
N ALA A 399 7.53 17.60 9.28
CA ALA A 399 6.42 17.76 10.21
C ALA A 399 5.04 17.75 9.52
N LEU A 400 4.02 17.27 10.23
CA LEU A 400 2.62 17.29 9.82
C LEU A 400 1.79 17.92 10.93
N GLY A 401 1.21 19.09 10.66
CA GLY A 401 0.33 19.79 11.60
C GLY A 401 -1.13 19.75 11.18
N GLU A 402 -2.04 19.54 12.12
CA GLU A 402 -3.49 19.47 11.89
C GLU A 402 -4.30 20.15 12.99
N GLY A 403 -5.00 21.22 12.62
CA GLY A 403 -6.09 21.81 13.41
C GLY A 403 -7.42 21.31 12.89
N LEU A 404 -8.14 20.52 13.70
CA LEU A 404 -9.42 19.93 13.33
C LEU A 404 -10.55 20.51 14.20
N LEU A 405 -11.64 20.92 13.55
CA LEU A 405 -12.88 21.31 14.23
C LEU A 405 -13.66 20.07 14.70
N HIS A 406 -14.71 20.31 15.50
CA HIS A 406 -15.69 19.31 15.90
C HIS A 406 -16.17 18.49 14.67
N ARG A 407 -16.29 17.16 14.84
CA ARG A 407 -16.54 16.15 13.78
C ARG A 407 -15.39 15.89 12.80
N GLY A 408 -14.17 16.33 13.10
CA GLY A 408 -12.95 16.00 12.32
C GLY A 408 -12.82 16.76 11.01
N ARG A 409 -13.52 17.91 10.90
CA ARG A 409 -13.40 18.83 9.77
C ARG A 409 -12.07 19.57 9.87
N GLN A 410 -11.42 19.80 8.73
CA GLN A 410 -10.19 20.57 8.72
C GLN A 410 -10.51 22.04 8.95
N GLU A 411 -9.93 22.61 10.00
CA GLU A 411 -9.78 24.06 10.16
C GLU A 411 -8.57 24.51 9.35
N ARG A 412 -7.39 24.03 9.77
CA ARG A 412 -6.09 24.36 9.21
C ARG A 412 -5.15 23.16 9.26
N SER A 413 -4.16 23.12 8.38
CA SER A 413 -3.14 22.08 8.41
C SER A 413 -1.87 22.55 7.72
N CYS A 414 -0.73 22.03 8.12
CA CYS A 414 0.55 22.26 7.44
C CYS A 414 1.29 20.95 7.17
N LEU A 415 2.13 20.95 6.14
CA LEU A 415 3.11 19.92 5.86
C LEU A 415 4.46 20.59 5.67
N VAL A 416 5.45 20.17 6.45
CA VAL A 416 6.85 20.57 6.30
C VAL A 416 7.61 19.41 5.66
N THR A 417 8.30 19.68 4.56
CA THR A 417 9.13 18.69 3.86
C THR A 417 10.56 19.18 3.71
N GLU A 418 11.52 18.28 3.80
CA GLU A 418 12.93 18.60 3.51
C GLU A 418 13.11 18.95 2.04
N GLU A 419 13.96 19.94 1.75
CA GLU A 419 14.44 20.22 0.40
C GLU A 419 15.33 19.08 -0.10
N ILE A 420 15.16 18.70 -1.36
CA ILE A 420 16.01 17.67 -1.98
C ILE A 420 17.24 18.39 -2.56
N GLU A 421 18.28 18.50 -1.74
CA GLU A 421 19.54 19.19 -2.08
C GLU A 421 20.16 18.61 -3.37
N GLY A 422 20.64 19.50 -4.26
CA GLY A 422 21.27 19.14 -5.52
C GLY A 422 20.33 18.57 -6.59
N ALA A 423 19.00 18.66 -6.40
CA ALA A 423 18.03 18.21 -7.38
C ALA A 423 17.46 19.36 -8.23
N THR A 424 17.33 19.13 -9.54
CA THR A 424 16.77 20.08 -10.50
C THR A 424 15.45 19.55 -11.06
N GLN A 425 14.52 20.44 -11.41
CA GLN A 425 13.30 20.02 -12.11
C GLN A 425 13.66 19.34 -13.44
N ALA A 426 12.94 18.28 -13.80
CA ALA A 426 13.33 17.47 -14.95
C ALA A 426 13.23 18.24 -16.26
N ASP A 427 12.26 19.14 -16.45
CA ASP A 427 12.20 20.00 -17.64
C ASP A 427 13.47 20.85 -17.78
N ASP A 428 13.87 21.57 -16.74
CA ASP A 428 15.09 22.39 -16.74
C ASP A 428 16.33 21.51 -16.94
N TYR A 429 16.40 20.36 -16.27
CA TYR A 429 17.53 19.42 -16.40
C TYR A 429 17.65 18.89 -17.83
N PHE A 430 16.53 18.50 -18.46
CA PHE A 430 16.53 17.99 -19.81
C PHE A 430 16.89 19.08 -20.83
N GLU A 431 16.41 20.31 -20.63
CA GLU A 431 16.73 21.46 -21.47
C GLU A 431 18.19 21.87 -21.36
N ALA A 432 18.73 22.02 -20.16
CA ALA A 432 20.13 22.38 -19.95
C ALA A 432 21.10 21.30 -20.46
N ARG A 433 20.74 20.02 -20.32
CA ARG A 433 21.66 18.90 -20.61
C ARG A 433 21.57 18.37 -22.05
N PHE A 434 20.41 18.46 -22.69
CA PHE A 434 20.14 17.74 -23.94
C PHE A 434 19.56 18.59 -25.10
N SER A 435 19.58 19.92 -24.99
CA SER A 435 19.15 20.82 -26.07
C SER A 435 20.18 20.97 -27.20
N GLY A 436 21.47 20.78 -26.92
CA GLY A 436 22.56 20.85 -27.91
C GLY A 436 22.87 19.52 -28.62
N PRO A 437 23.93 19.48 -29.47
CA PRO A 437 24.38 18.26 -30.13
C PRO A 437 24.70 17.14 -29.13
N LEU A 438 24.09 15.96 -29.33
CA LEU A 438 24.21 14.84 -28.40
C LEU A 438 25.33 13.88 -28.83
N THR A 439 26.34 13.71 -27.97
CA THR A 439 27.30 12.60 -28.09
C THR A 439 26.60 11.26 -27.83
N PRO A 440 27.17 10.12 -28.26
CA PRO A 440 26.60 8.80 -27.97
C PRO A 440 26.34 8.56 -26.47
N ALA A 441 27.22 9.05 -25.60
CA ALA A 441 27.09 8.96 -24.15
C ALA A 441 25.89 9.77 -23.63
N LEU A 442 25.77 11.05 -24.02
CA LEU A 442 24.62 11.90 -23.63
C LEU A 442 23.30 11.34 -24.17
N GLN A 443 23.34 10.80 -25.39
CA GLN A 443 22.18 10.16 -25.99
C GLN A 443 21.76 8.90 -25.22
N ALA A 444 22.70 8.12 -24.70
CA ALA A 444 22.43 6.96 -23.85
C ALA A 444 21.86 7.39 -22.48
N GLU A 445 22.45 8.39 -21.85
CA GLU A 445 22.00 8.99 -20.58
C GLU A 445 20.54 9.48 -20.69
N LYS A 446 20.25 10.28 -21.71
CA LYS A 446 18.90 10.77 -22.02
C LYS A 446 17.89 9.62 -22.18
N ARG A 447 18.26 8.56 -22.91
CA ARG A 447 17.42 7.37 -23.11
C ARG A 447 17.18 6.62 -21.80
N GLY A 448 18.19 6.52 -20.94
CA GLY A 448 18.11 5.95 -19.60
C GLY A 448 17.10 6.71 -18.73
N LEU A 449 17.22 8.03 -18.67
CA LEU A 449 16.29 8.89 -17.91
C LEU A 449 14.85 8.77 -18.41
N ILE A 450 14.63 8.78 -19.73
CA ILE A 450 13.29 8.56 -20.31
C ILE A 450 12.72 7.19 -19.91
N GLY A 451 13.56 6.14 -19.97
CA GLY A 451 13.18 4.79 -19.55
C GLY A 451 12.77 4.74 -18.08
N ARG A 452 13.48 5.45 -17.21
CA ARG A 452 13.19 5.49 -15.78
C ARG A 452 11.96 6.31 -15.44
N ILE A 453 11.70 7.42 -16.13
CA ILE A 453 10.44 8.17 -16.00
C ILE A 453 9.25 7.30 -16.47
N ALA A 454 9.43 6.54 -17.56
CA ALA A 454 8.42 5.60 -18.03
C ALA A 454 8.13 4.48 -17.01
N ASP A 455 9.18 3.92 -16.39
CA ASP A 455 9.02 2.92 -15.34
C ASP A 455 8.36 3.50 -14.08
N LEU A 456 8.72 4.72 -13.67
CA LEU A 456 8.07 5.43 -12.57
C LEU A 456 6.57 5.58 -12.82
N ALA A 457 6.17 6.06 -14.00
CA ALA A 457 4.77 6.19 -14.39
C ALA A 457 4.05 4.82 -14.39
N ARG A 458 4.71 3.78 -14.91
CA ARG A 458 4.19 2.41 -14.94
C ARG A 458 3.97 1.86 -13.52
N ARG A 459 4.96 1.95 -12.64
CA ARG A 459 4.88 1.49 -11.24
C ARG A 459 3.74 2.19 -10.49
N MET A 460 3.61 3.51 -10.67
CA MET A 460 2.50 4.28 -10.10
C MET A 460 1.13 3.78 -10.59
N HIS A 461 0.94 3.66 -11.91
CA HIS A 461 -0.34 3.22 -12.47
C HIS A 461 -0.66 1.75 -12.13
N ALA A 462 0.34 0.85 -12.13
CA ALA A 462 0.19 -0.54 -11.71
C ALA A 462 -0.24 -0.66 -10.24
N ALA A 463 0.22 0.27 -9.39
CA ALA A 463 -0.22 0.39 -7.99
C ALA A 463 -1.59 1.04 -7.82
N ASN A 464 -2.31 1.32 -8.92
CA ASN A 464 -3.59 2.03 -8.94
C ASN A 464 -3.51 3.46 -8.40
N LEU A 465 -2.36 4.11 -8.55
CA LEU A 465 -2.16 5.51 -8.20
C LEU A 465 -2.27 6.37 -9.46
N SER A 466 -2.92 7.52 -9.35
CA SER A 466 -2.83 8.58 -10.36
C SER A 466 -2.34 9.86 -9.68
N HIS A 467 -1.29 10.47 -10.22
CA HIS A 467 -0.72 11.73 -9.74
C HIS A 467 -1.72 12.88 -9.88
N ARG A 468 -2.42 12.93 -11.03
CA ARG A 468 -3.34 13.97 -11.49
C ARG A 468 -2.70 15.31 -11.89
N ASP A 469 -1.43 15.49 -11.59
CA ASP A 469 -0.59 16.61 -12.01
C ASP A 469 0.79 16.09 -12.42
N PHE A 470 0.84 15.06 -13.26
CA PHE A 470 2.09 14.37 -13.61
C PHE A 470 2.87 15.13 -14.69
N TYR A 471 3.31 16.34 -14.39
CA TYR A 471 4.13 17.18 -15.26
C TYR A 471 5.62 16.91 -15.03
N LEU A 472 6.46 17.22 -16.02
CA LEU A 472 7.91 17.00 -15.97
C LEU A 472 8.56 17.78 -14.82
N CYS A 473 8.15 19.03 -14.58
CA CYS A 473 8.57 19.83 -13.41
C CYS A 473 8.28 19.22 -12.04
N HIS A 474 7.38 18.24 -11.94
CA HIS A 474 7.10 17.53 -10.69
C HIS A 474 7.97 16.29 -10.48
N ILE A 475 8.96 16.08 -11.36
CA ILE A 475 10.01 15.08 -11.21
C ILE A 475 11.30 15.86 -11.01
N LEU A 476 11.94 15.68 -9.86
CA LEU A 476 13.27 16.25 -9.62
C LEU A 476 14.34 15.20 -9.94
N ILE A 477 15.40 15.62 -10.61
CA ILE A 477 16.56 14.81 -10.96
C ILE A 477 17.71 15.25 -10.06
N ARG A 478 18.18 14.35 -9.21
CA ARG A 478 19.38 14.55 -8.39
C ARG A 478 20.54 13.74 -8.97
N PRO A 479 21.56 14.36 -9.57
CA PRO A 479 22.76 13.66 -10.01
C PRO A 479 23.44 12.94 -8.83
N VAL A 480 24.13 11.84 -9.14
CA VAL A 480 24.96 11.11 -8.19
C VAL A 480 26.32 10.90 -8.86
N GLU A 481 27.40 11.32 -8.21
CA GLU A 481 28.74 11.11 -8.73
C GLU A 481 29.03 9.62 -8.91
N GLY A 482 29.55 9.26 -10.09
CA GLY A 482 29.86 7.86 -10.44
C GLY A 482 28.65 6.93 -10.52
N GLY A 483 27.42 7.45 -10.45
CA GLY A 483 26.19 6.64 -10.40
C GLY A 483 25.07 7.17 -11.29
N GLU A 484 23.95 6.45 -11.32
CA GLU A 484 22.75 6.94 -11.99
C GLU A 484 22.08 8.06 -11.18
N PRO A 485 21.56 9.13 -11.82
CA PRO A 485 20.79 10.17 -11.14
C PRO A 485 19.60 9.58 -10.37
N ILE A 486 19.00 10.26 -9.42
CA ILE A 486 17.82 9.78 -8.69
C ILE A 486 16.60 10.63 -9.05
N LEU A 487 15.47 9.98 -9.34
CA LEU A 487 14.22 10.65 -9.71
C LEU A 487 13.30 10.74 -8.49
N HIS A 488 13.08 11.95 -7.99
CA HIS A 488 12.14 12.22 -6.91
C HIS A 488 10.81 12.75 -7.46
N LEU A 489 9.69 12.09 -7.14
CA LEU A 489 8.36 12.56 -7.51
C LEU A 489 7.81 13.49 -6.42
N ILE A 490 7.43 14.71 -6.79
CA ILE A 490 6.93 15.75 -5.86
C ILE A 490 5.49 16.17 -6.21
N ASP A 491 4.93 17.11 -5.42
CA ASP A 491 3.57 17.64 -5.56
C ASP A 491 2.43 16.60 -5.46
N LEU A 492 2.42 15.84 -4.36
CA LEU A 492 1.50 14.70 -4.17
C LEU A 492 0.11 15.09 -3.64
N GLN A 493 -0.20 16.38 -3.57
CA GLN A 493 -1.44 16.95 -3.00
C GLN A 493 -2.76 16.47 -3.64
N ARG A 494 -2.68 15.88 -4.85
CA ARG A 494 -3.81 15.32 -5.60
C ARG A 494 -3.64 13.84 -5.94
N LEU A 495 -2.56 13.21 -5.47
CA LEU A 495 -2.28 11.80 -5.69
C LEU A 495 -3.45 10.95 -5.16
N THR A 496 -4.07 10.19 -6.07
CA THR A 496 -5.28 9.42 -5.76
C THR A 496 -5.04 7.94 -5.94
N HIS A 497 -5.38 7.14 -4.93
CA HIS A 497 -5.42 5.68 -5.04
C HIS A 497 -6.81 5.18 -5.38
N HIS A 498 -6.91 4.44 -6.48
CA HIS A 498 -8.15 3.91 -7.03
C HIS A 498 -8.37 2.47 -6.55
N ARG A 499 -9.16 2.31 -5.48
CA ARG A 499 -9.41 1.00 -4.83
C ARG A 499 -9.94 -0.11 -5.76
N ARG A 500 -10.60 0.26 -6.86
CA ARG A 500 -11.22 -0.65 -7.83
C ARG A 500 -10.40 -0.83 -9.12
N GLY A 501 -9.18 -0.30 -9.18
CA GLY A 501 -8.42 -0.21 -10.42
C GLY A 501 -8.32 1.23 -10.89
N ILE A 502 -7.17 1.63 -11.42
CA ILE A 502 -7.06 2.91 -12.12
C ILE A 502 -7.83 2.86 -13.45
N GLY A 503 -8.81 3.74 -13.61
CA GLY A 503 -9.56 3.83 -14.87
C GLY A 503 -8.73 4.45 -15.98
N ARG A 504 -8.93 4.03 -17.24
CA ARG A 504 -8.25 4.53 -18.45
C ARG A 504 -8.12 6.06 -18.49
N ARG A 505 -9.17 6.79 -18.10
CA ARG A 505 -9.17 8.26 -18.09
C ARG A 505 -8.08 8.88 -17.21
N TRP A 506 -7.67 8.21 -16.13
CA TRP A 506 -6.66 8.72 -15.19
C TRP A 506 -5.25 8.45 -15.71
N ILE A 507 -5.01 7.28 -16.29
CA ILE A 507 -3.77 6.99 -17.04
C ILE A 507 -3.60 8.02 -18.16
N VAL A 508 -4.65 8.22 -18.97
CA VAL A 508 -4.65 9.22 -20.05
C VAL A 508 -4.37 10.62 -19.51
N LYS A 509 -4.93 10.98 -18.34
CA LYS A 509 -4.71 12.28 -17.75
C LYS A 509 -3.25 12.50 -17.32
N ASP A 510 -2.65 11.53 -16.63
CA ASP A 510 -1.27 11.66 -16.13
C ASP A 510 -0.27 11.66 -17.29
N LEU A 511 -0.37 10.69 -18.21
CA LEU A 511 0.50 10.65 -19.39
C LEU A 511 0.34 11.86 -20.31
N ALA A 512 -0.87 12.45 -20.38
CA ALA A 512 -1.09 13.66 -21.16
C ALA A 512 -0.49 14.91 -20.51
N ALA A 513 -0.47 14.98 -19.18
CA ALA A 513 0.22 16.05 -18.47
C ALA A 513 1.73 15.97 -18.73
N LEU A 514 2.31 14.77 -18.63
CA LEU A 514 3.73 14.53 -18.91
C LEU A 514 4.08 14.88 -20.35
N LEU A 515 3.28 14.38 -21.30
CA LEU A 515 3.47 14.66 -22.72
C LEU A 515 3.43 16.16 -23.00
N PHE A 516 2.44 16.88 -22.44
CA PHE A 516 2.33 18.33 -22.60
C PHE A 516 3.54 19.09 -22.02
N SER A 517 4.05 18.70 -20.85
CA SER A 517 5.27 19.33 -20.30
C SER A 517 6.56 18.97 -21.03
N SER A 518 6.59 17.85 -21.77
CA SER A 518 7.75 17.45 -22.60
C SER A 518 7.66 17.90 -24.07
N TRP A 519 6.45 18.30 -24.49
CA TRP A 519 6.14 18.73 -25.84
C TRP A 519 5.17 19.91 -25.75
N PRO A 520 5.65 21.16 -25.94
CA PRO A 520 4.81 22.36 -25.83
C PRO A 520 3.68 22.41 -26.88
N GLY A 521 3.83 21.72 -28.02
CA GLY A 521 2.97 21.85 -29.19
C GLY A 521 2.37 20.57 -29.81
N PRO A 522 1.89 19.54 -29.09
CA PRO A 522 1.25 18.37 -29.70
C PRO A 522 -0.04 18.72 -30.46
N ALA A 523 -0.62 19.91 -30.22
CA ALA A 523 -1.75 20.44 -30.98
C ALA A 523 -1.35 21.51 -32.01
N THR A 524 -0.16 22.11 -31.90
CA THR A 524 0.33 23.19 -32.78
C THR A 524 1.38 22.71 -33.78
N GLY A 525 1.81 21.44 -33.70
CA GLY A 525 2.83 20.86 -34.58
C GLY A 525 4.28 21.23 -34.22
N ILE A 526 4.49 22.14 -33.27
CA ILE A 526 5.82 22.63 -32.86
C ILE A 526 6.59 21.50 -32.20
N ARG A 527 7.68 21.01 -32.80
CA ARG A 527 8.51 19.94 -32.22
C ARG A 527 9.21 20.41 -30.94
N SER A 528 9.45 19.47 -30.03
CA SER A 528 10.27 19.74 -28.84
C SER A 528 11.75 19.76 -29.25
N PRO A 529 12.53 20.79 -28.86
CA PRO A 529 13.97 20.82 -29.14
C PRO A 529 14.71 19.71 -28.37
N VAL A 530 14.14 19.24 -27.26
CA VAL A 530 14.76 18.23 -26.41
C VAL A 530 14.22 16.83 -26.70
N PHE A 531 12.92 16.65 -26.95
CA PHE A 531 12.30 15.31 -27.03
C PHE A 531 11.86 14.94 -28.46
N THR A 532 12.42 13.86 -29.00
CA THR A 532 12.11 13.35 -30.35
C THR A 532 10.92 12.38 -30.36
N ASP A 533 10.41 12.04 -31.55
CA ASP A 533 9.37 11.00 -31.68
C ASP A 533 9.88 9.62 -31.27
N SER A 534 11.15 9.32 -31.53
CA SER A 534 11.83 8.10 -31.07
C SER A 534 11.89 8.02 -29.54
N ASP A 535 12.13 9.14 -28.86
CA ASP A 535 12.12 9.23 -27.39
C ASP A 535 10.72 8.91 -26.83
N ARG A 536 9.66 9.43 -27.47
CA ARG A 536 8.27 9.16 -27.06
C ARG A 536 7.88 7.71 -27.30
N LEU A 537 8.31 7.12 -28.42
CA LEU A 537 8.09 5.71 -28.69
C LEU A 537 8.84 4.82 -27.69
N ARG A 538 10.07 5.21 -27.32
CA ARG A 538 10.84 4.52 -26.27
C ARG A 538 10.14 4.58 -24.93
N PHE A 539 9.67 5.75 -24.51
CA PHE A 539 8.84 5.92 -23.32
C PHE A 539 7.65 4.95 -23.35
N ALA A 540 6.89 4.94 -24.46
CA ALA A 540 5.71 4.09 -24.60
C ALA A 540 6.06 2.59 -24.50
N ARG A 541 7.12 2.14 -25.18
CA ARG A 541 7.58 0.74 -25.14
C ARG A 541 8.01 0.32 -23.74
N THR A 542 8.74 1.18 -23.02
CA THR A 542 9.12 0.91 -21.62
C THR A 542 7.92 0.91 -20.69
N TYR A 543 7.02 1.90 -20.83
CA TYR A 543 5.81 2.01 -20.02
C TYR A 543 4.91 0.77 -20.16
N PHE A 544 4.72 0.28 -21.39
CA PHE A 544 3.91 -0.91 -21.68
C PHE A 544 4.68 -2.23 -21.56
N GLN A 545 5.99 -2.19 -21.32
CA GLN A 545 6.89 -3.36 -21.31
C GLN A 545 6.74 -4.23 -22.56
N THR A 546 6.78 -3.61 -23.74
CA THR A 546 6.56 -4.30 -25.02
C THR A 546 7.59 -3.95 -26.09
N GLY A 547 7.93 -4.94 -26.91
CA GLY A 547 8.73 -4.74 -28.12
C GLY A 547 7.96 -3.99 -29.22
N ARG A 548 6.64 -4.21 -29.33
CA ARG A 548 5.80 -3.56 -30.34
C ARG A 548 4.45 -3.16 -29.74
N LEU A 549 3.98 -1.96 -30.06
CA LEU A 549 2.71 -1.45 -29.55
C LEU A 549 1.52 -2.19 -30.18
N THR A 550 0.61 -2.67 -29.34
CA THR A 550 -0.67 -3.27 -29.76
C THR A 550 -1.67 -2.19 -30.22
N ALA A 551 -2.75 -2.60 -30.89
CA ALA A 551 -3.81 -1.66 -31.30
C ALA A 551 -4.42 -0.90 -30.10
N GLU A 552 -4.70 -1.61 -29.00
CA GLU A 552 -5.25 -1.01 -27.77
C GLU A 552 -4.28 0.01 -27.13
N GLN A 553 -2.98 -0.30 -27.12
CA GLN A 553 -1.96 0.60 -26.60
C GLN A 553 -1.85 1.86 -27.47
N LYS A 554 -1.88 1.70 -28.81
CA LYS A 554 -1.92 2.83 -29.75
C LYS A 554 -3.17 3.69 -29.51
N ASP A 555 -4.33 3.09 -29.27
CA ASP A 555 -5.56 3.81 -28.96
C ASP A 555 -5.51 4.59 -27.65
N LEU A 556 -4.83 4.05 -26.63
CA LEU A 556 -4.55 4.78 -25.40
C LEU A 556 -3.65 5.98 -25.67
N LEU A 557 -2.56 5.80 -26.42
CA LEU A 557 -1.62 6.88 -26.75
C LEU A 557 -2.27 7.98 -27.61
N ARG A 558 -3.13 7.63 -28.58
CA ARG A 558 -3.93 8.62 -29.31
C ARG A 558 -4.83 9.43 -28.38
N ALA A 559 -5.41 8.80 -27.36
CA ALA A 559 -6.18 9.51 -26.34
C ALA A 559 -5.31 10.43 -25.46
N VAL A 560 -4.07 10.01 -25.16
CA VAL A 560 -3.06 10.83 -24.47
C VAL A 560 -2.72 12.08 -25.29
N VAL A 561 -2.39 11.93 -26.58
CA VAL A 561 -2.08 13.06 -27.48
C VAL A 561 -3.25 14.03 -27.57
N ARG A 562 -4.48 13.54 -27.82
CA ARG A 562 -5.69 14.39 -27.84
C ARG A 562 -5.93 15.11 -26.51
N LYS A 563 -5.64 14.46 -25.38
CA LYS A 563 -5.79 15.09 -24.07
C LYS A 563 -4.70 16.13 -23.81
N ALA A 564 -3.46 15.89 -24.23
CA ALA A 564 -2.36 16.84 -24.15
C ALA A 564 -2.66 18.11 -24.97
N GLY A 565 -3.19 17.95 -26.19
CA GLY A 565 -3.65 19.09 -27.00
C GLY A 565 -4.73 19.92 -26.31
N ARG A 566 -5.68 19.28 -25.62
CA ARG A 566 -6.67 20.01 -24.81
C ARG A 566 -6.06 20.72 -23.60
N ILE A 567 -5.00 20.18 -23.01
CA ILE A 567 -4.25 20.85 -21.92
C ILE A 567 -3.56 22.10 -22.48
N ALA A 568 -2.91 21.99 -23.65
CA ALA A 568 -2.25 23.11 -24.32
C ALA A 568 -3.21 24.25 -24.66
N LEU A 569 -4.36 23.94 -25.27
CA LEU A 569 -5.38 24.95 -25.58
C LEU A 569 -5.93 25.64 -24.33
N HIS A 570 -6.15 24.88 -23.26
CA HIS A 570 -6.59 25.44 -21.99
C HIS A 570 -5.52 26.35 -21.37
N ASP A 571 -4.25 25.94 -21.41
CA ASP A 571 -3.15 26.74 -20.89
C ASP A 571 -2.96 28.05 -21.68
N ALA A 572 -3.02 27.99 -23.02
CA ALA A 572 -2.97 29.17 -23.88
C ALA A 572 -4.11 30.15 -23.57
N ARG A 573 -5.34 29.66 -23.38
CA ARG A 573 -6.48 30.50 -22.95
C ARG A 573 -6.24 31.12 -21.57
N ARG A 574 -5.64 30.38 -20.64
CA ARG A 574 -5.30 30.89 -19.29
C ARG A 574 -4.26 32.00 -19.38
N ARG A 575 -3.20 31.83 -20.18
CA ARG A 575 -2.16 32.85 -20.40
C ARG A 575 -2.74 34.10 -21.05
N ARG A 576 -3.58 33.97 -22.09
CA ARG A 576 -4.25 35.12 -22.73
C ARG A 576 -5.12 35.92 -21.77
N ARG A 577 -5.84 35.24 -20.85
CA ARG A 577 -6.64 35.92 -19.81
C ARG A 577 -5.78 36.62 -18.75
N ALA A 578 -4.60 36.09 -18.45
CA ALA A 578 -3.66 36.69 -17.49
C ALA A 578 -2.83 37.83 -18.10
N GLY A 579 -2.57 37.80 -19.41
CA GLY A 579 -1.86 38.86 -20.14
C GLY A 579 -2.77 39.88 -20.85
N GLY A 580 -4.10 39.76 -20.72
CA GLY A 580 -5.08 40.73 -21.23
C GLY A 580 -5.53 41.75 -20.19
N THR A 581 -4.80 41.84 -19.08
CA THR A 581 -4.88 42.91 -18.07
C THR A 581 -3.51 43.57 -18.02
N ALA A 582 -3.23 44.38 -19.03
CA ALA A 582 -2.16 45.37 -19.04
C ALA A 582 -2.78 46.67 -19.52
#